data_AF-A0A7C5T221-F1
#
_entry.id   AF-A0A7C5T221-F1
#
_cell.length_a   1.000
_cell.length_b   1.000
_cell.length_c   1.000
_cell.angle_alpha   90.00
_cell.angle_beta   90.00
_cell.angle_gamma   90.00
#
_symmetry.space_group_name_H-M   'P 1'
#
loop_
_entity.id
_entity.type
_entity.pdbx_description
1 polymer ?
#
loop_
_entity_poly.entity_id
_entity_poly.type
_entity_poly.pdbx_seq_one_letter_code
_entity_poly.pdbx_strand_id
1 'polypeptide(L)'
;MSWWFYVNAEAIVRKYYRVITASPANIATSAILVITLILTYSILLTVPILDVVKLAKTVKLYSLEVLLFIATLSPLVKTRVFNFRRLLNLALVTLLAVLPAELILGRVRGLVGVGLSVGSGFLTYILVAFYRVPLAVATSIASTTLAVALGNALTSLSLSYKIITVAFLASVASSTVGAVSIYIVEKAGWKRGISPIRAIRAFTKAWILGDREALEDLIRSYGVSDRVSVKAIVIFRESGNPIALVYPSFHFGPFRSIGSARFPYLLEERLSPAIDVLTFHTPGSHERNIATYAQSLEIARAVAATVSSYSPLVARIGLCRPQVIREDEWELYVIRGPTLLVGYLTNIARGNDDLPYSLWELAEKIQIRSKSLNLVAIVDSHSAKGEKVESDEALRSLIQKLEDLGSCTEEEFYLGYGEVSGVACRELCSDKVKVVTFRYSDGTRYALVYVYGNNMSMETRNKILSLLRERGITEPLVVTPDDHSCAASFKEKPYHIISDCQHLYEAVLEALREAVESESPAKYVTLEHIFSNVELTGDNIWRLTQLVDSLGGLSAQLLTATLVVANVVIPATLLLVI
;
A
#
# COMPACT_ATOMS: atom_id res chain seq x y z
N MET A 1 -0.63 -22.90 22.06
CA MET A 1 -1.60 -23.12 20.96
C MET A 1 -1.24 -22.12 19.85
N SER A 2 -0.15 -22.38 19.11
CA SER A 2 0.60 -21.31 18.43
C SER A 2 1.31 -21.80 17.16
N TRP A 3 0.54 -22.42 16.25
CA TRP A 3 1.00 -22.78 14.90
C TRP A 3 0.43 -21.85 13.82
N TRP A 4 -0.04 -20.65 14.20
CA TRP A 4 -0.91 -19.80 13.36
C TRP A 4 -0.22 -18.62 12.65
N PHE A 5 1.11 -18.50 12.65
CA PHE A 5 1.80 -17.29 12.14
C PHE A 5 2.57 -17.43 10.81
N TYR A 6 2.48 -18.56 10.10
CA TYR A 6 3.22 -18.73 8.84
C TYR A 6 2.45 -18.26 7.60
N VAL A 7 2.16 -16.97 7.52
CA VAL A 7 1.70 -16.37 6.25
C VAL A 7 2.59 -15.19 5.89
N ASN A 8 3.43 -15.39 4.87
CA ASN A 8 4.20 -14.31 4.26
C ASN A 8 3.24 -13.40 3.47
N ALA A 9 2.63 -12.47 4.20
CA ALA A 9 1.69 -11.48 3.69
C ALA A 9 2.28 -10.71 2.49
N GLU A 10 3.55 -10.35 2.57
CA GLU A 10 4.24 -9.62 1.50
C GLU A 10 4.32 -10.44 0.20
N ALA A 11 4.65 -11.73 0.29
CA ALA A 11 4.69 -12.63 -0.86
C ALA A 11 3.32 -12.77 -1.53
N ILE A 12 2.24 -12.86 -0.73
CA ILE A 12 0.86 -12.91 -1.21
C ILE A 12 0.50 -11.61 -1.92
N VAL A 13 0.74 -10.46 -1.28
CA VAL A 13 0.47 -9.15 -1.87
C VAL A 13 1.24 -8.99 -3.18
N ARG A 14 2.54 -9.33 -3.20
CA ARG A 14 3.39 -9.26 -4.40
C ARG A 14 2.89 -10.14 -5.54
N LYS A 15 2.43 -11.36 -5.24
CA LYS A 15 1.85 -12.30 -6.23
C LYS A 15 0.66 -11.67 -6.94
N TYR A 16 -0.30 -11.12 -6.21
CA TYR A 16 -1.50 -10.51 -6.81
C TYR A 16 -1.25 -9.12 -7.38
N TYR A 17 -0.34 -8.33 -6.80
CA TYR A 17 0.08 -7.02 -7.29
C TYR A 17 0.59 -7.09 -8.73
N ARG A 18 1.48 -8.07 -9.03
CA ARG A 18 2.02 -8.28 -10.38
C ARG A 18 0.95 -8.53 -11.43
N VAL A 19 -0.11 -9.25 -11.06
CA VAL A 19 -1.24 -9.54 -11.96
C VAL A 19 -2.02 -8.26 -12.30
N ILE A 20 -2.23 -7.40 -11.31
CA ILE A 20 -2.98 -6.14 -11.46
C ILE A 20 -2.18 -5.11 -12.29
N THR A 21 -0.85 -5.11 -12.19
CA THR A 21 0.02 -4.15 -12.91
C THR A 21 0.56 -4.65 -14.25
N ALA A 22 0.24 -5.87 -14.69
CA ALA A 22 0.77 -6.47 -15.93
C ALA A 22 0.28 -5.81 -17.23
N SER A 23 -0.61 -4.81 -17.17
CA SER A 23 -1.17 -4.16 -18.35
C SER A 23 -0.22 -3.14 -18.99
N PRO A 24 -0.19 -3.00 -20.33
CA PRO A 24 0.62 -1.99 -21.00
C PRO A 24 0.34 -0.57 -20.48
N ALA A 25 1.41 0.16 -20.14
CA ALA A 25 1.32 1.51 -19.63
C ALA A 25 0.98 2.54 -20.74
N ASN A 26 1.39 2.28 -21.98
CA ASN A 26 1.17 3.19 -23.12
C ASN A 26 -0.01 2.73 -23.99
N ILE A 27 -0.86 3.68 -24.38
CA ILE A 27 -1.98 3.43 -25.28
C ILE A 27 -1.53 2.97 -26.67
N ALA A 28 -0.41 3.48 -27.18
CA ALA A 28 0.17 3.06 -28.45
C ALA A 28 0.56 1.59 -28.42
N THR A 29 1.24 1.14 -27.36
CA THR A 29 1.57 -0.28 -27.15
C THR A 29 0.32 -1.15 -27.09
N SER A 30 -0.71 -0.68 -26.36
CA SER A 30 -2.00 -1.38 -26.28
C SER A 30 -2.65 -1.53 -27.65
N ALA A 31 -2.64 -0.46 -28.45
CA ALA A 31 -3.22 -0.44 -29.80
C ALA A 31 -2.46 -1.36 -30.76
N ILE A 32 -1.12 -1.32 -30.74
CA ILE A 32 -0.26 -2.20 -31.54
C ILE A 32 -0.58 -3.66 -31.22
N LEU A 33 -0.63 -4.04 -29.94
CA LEU A 33 -0.93 -5.42 -29.54
C LEU A 33 -2.32 -5.88 -30.00
N VAL A 34 -3.33 -5.01 -29.92
CA VAL A 34 -4.68 -5.32 -30.43
C VAL A 34 -4.66 -5.52 -31.94
N ILE A 35 -3.99 -4.64 -32.69
CA ILE A 35 -3.84 -4.76 -34.15
C ILE A 35 -3.10 -6.06 -34.50
N THR A 36 -2.01 -6.38 -33.79
CA THR A 36 -1.28 -7.63 -33.98
C THR A 36 -2.18 -8.84 -33.78
N LEU A 37 -2.99 -8.88 -32.72
CA LEU A 37 -3.94 -9.98 -32.50
C LEU A 37 -4.98 -10.08 -33.60
N ILE A 38 -5.57 -8.96 -34.03
CA ILE A 38 -6.53 -8.95 -35.15
C ILE A 38 -5.91 -9.58 -36.40
N LEU A 39 -4.66 -9.23 -36.71
CA LEU A 39 -3.91 -9.82 -37.83
C LEU A 39 -3.64 -11.31 -37.61
N THR A 40 -3.21 -11.71 -36.41
CA THR A 40 -2.97 -13.12 -36.06
C THR A 40 -4.23 -13.96 -36.24
N TYR A 41 -5.37 -13.51 -35.71
CA TYR A 41 -6.67 -14.16 -35.88
C TYR A 41 -7.04 -14.32 -37.36
N SER A 42 -6.89 -13.25 -38.13
CA SER A 42 -7.25 -13.23 -39.56
C SER A 42 -6.35 -14.17 -40.39
N ILE A 43 -5.04 -14.20 -40.10
CA ILE A 43 -4.09 -15.11 -40.75
C ILE A 43 -4.43 -16.56 -40.38
N LEU A 44 -4.66 -16.85 -39.09
CA LEU A 44 -5.01 -18.20 -38.67
C LEU A 44 -6.31 -18.67 -39.33
N LEU A 45 -7.32 -17.83 -39.55
CA LEU A 45 -8.55 -18.26 -40.25
C LEU A 45 -8.41 -18.46 -41.78
N THR A 46 -7.32 -18.00 -42.38
CA THR A 46 -7.09 -18.09 -43.83
C THR A 46 -6.09 -19.19 -44.21
N VAL A 47 -5.17 -19.58 -43.33
CA VAL A 47 -4.26 -20.73 -43.53
C VAL A 47 -5.05 -22.04 -43.77
N PRO A 48 -4.61 -22.93 -44.68
CA PRO A 48 -3.31 -22.95 -45.37
C PRO A 48 -3.22 -22.12 -46.66
N ILE A 49 -4.34 -21.76 -47.28
CA ILE A 49 -4.36 -21.00 -48.53
C ILE A 49 -4.67 -19.55 -48.18
N LEU A 50 -3.63 -18.70 -48.10
CA LEU A 50 -3.73 -17.27 -47.79
C LEU A 50 -4.53 -16.50 -48.86
N ASP A 51 -5.86 -16.63 -48.83
CA ASP A 51 -6.80 -15.87 -49.64
C ASP A 51 -6.85 -14.41 -49.14
N VAL A 52 -6.35 -13.50 -49.96
CA VAL A 52 -6.24 -12.07 -49.66
C VAL A 52 -7.62 -11.42 -49.45
N VAL A 53 -8.65 -11.85 -50.19
CA VAL A 53 -10.01 -11.30 -50.06
C VAL A 53 -10.63 -11.77 -48.74
N LYS A 54 -10.48 -13.05 -48.42
CA LYS A 54 -10.93 -13.61 -47.13
C LYS A 54 -10.19 -12.94 -45.97
N LEU A 55 -8.87 -12.75 -46.09
CA LEU A 55 -8.04 -12.08 -45.10
C LEU A 55 -8.53 -10.65 -44.83
N ALA A 56 -8.70 -9.85 -45.89
CA ALA A 56 -9.21 -8.48 -45.79
C ALA A 56 -10.59 -8.42 -45.12
N LYS A 57 -11.49 -9.35 -45.46
CA LYS A 57 -12.82 -9.45 -44.84
C LYS A 57 -12.74 -9.78 -43.36
N THR A 58 -11.88 -10.72 -42.95
CA THR A 58 -11.70 -11.06 -41.53
C THR A 58 -11.04 -9.94 -40.73
N VAL A 59 -10.04 -9.25 -41.29
CA VAL A 59 -9.42 -8.08 -40.64
C VAL A 59 -10.46 -6.99 -40.41
N LYS A 60 -11.30 -6.71 -41.41
CA LYS A 60 -12.41 -5.74 -41.29
C LYS A 60 -13.38 -6.14 -40.18
N LEU A 61 -13.80 -7.41 -40.15
CA LEU A 61 -14.73 -7.92 -39.16
C LEU A 61 -14.20 -7.74 -37.73
N TYR A 62 -13.02 -8.28 -37.43
CA TYR A 62 -12.45 -8.19 -36.09
C TYR A 62 -12.15 -6.75 -35.67
N SER A 63 -11.73 -5.90 -36.60
CA SER A 63 -11.56 -4.47 -36.31
C SER A 63 -12.88 -3.82 -35.90
N LEU A 64 -13.97 -4.10 -36.61
CA LEU A 64 -15.30 -3.60 -36.28
C LEU A 64 -15.80 -4.17 -34.94
N GLU A 65 -15.65 -5.47 -34.70
CA GLU A 65 -16.07 -6.10 -33.45
C GLU A 65 -15.33 -5.50 -32.24
N VAL A 66 -14.02 -5.27 -32.34
CA VAL A 66 -13.24 -4.63 -31.26
C VAL A 66 -13.70 -3.20 -31.01
N LEU A 67 -13.91 -2.40 -32.07
CA LEU A 67 -14.40 -1.03 -31.94
C LEU A 67 -15.80 -1.00 -31.30
N LEU A 68 -16.70 -1.88 -31.73
CA LEU A 68 -18.06 -1.99 -31.20
C LEU A 68 -18.07 -2.52 -29.75
N PHE A 69 -17.18 -3.45 -29.43
CA PHE A 69 -16.99 -3.94 -28.07
C PHE A 69 -16.53 -2.82 -27.13
N ILE A 70 -15.55 -2.02 -27.56
CA ILE A 70 -15.12 -0.84 -26.79
C ILE A 70 -16.26 0.19 -26.69
N ALA A 71 -17.00 0.43 -27.78
CA ALA A 71 -18.11 1.38 -27.79
C ALA A 71 -19.24 0.97 -26.84
N THR A 72 -19.64 -0.30 -26.84
CA THR A 72 -20.66 -0.83 -25.92
C THR A 72 -20.22 -0.80 -24.45
N LEU A 73 -18.92 -0.90 -24.20
CA LEU A 73 -18.32 -0.75 -22.87
C LEU A 73 -18.00 0.71 -22.49
N SER A 74 -18.12 1.67 -23.42
CA SER A 74 -17.83 3.09 -23.16
C SER A 74 -18.62 3.72 -22.00
N PRO A 75 -19.85 3.28 -21.62
CA PRO A 75 -20.49 3.76 -20.41
C PRO A 75 -19.68 3.52 -19.13
N LEU A 76 -18.78 2.53 -19.12
CA LEU A 76 -17.84 2.30 -18.01
C LEU A 76 -16.93 3.50 -17.75
N VAL A 77 -16.69 4.37 -18.75
CA VAL A 77 -15.90 5.60 -18.55
C VAL A 77 -16.54 6.50 -17.49
N LYS A 78 -17.87 6.48 -17.36
CA LYS A 78 -18.59 7.24 -16.32
C LYS A 78 -18.21 6.81 -14.90
N THR A 79 -17.73 5.59 -14.71
CA THR A 79 -17.26 5.10 -13.40
C THR A 79 -15.96 5.77 -12.95
N ARG A 80 -15.29 6.55 -13.83
CA ARG A 80 -13.94 7.12 -13.65
C ARG A 80 -12.82 6.08 -13.49
N VAL A 81 -13.17 4.80 -13.30
CA VAL A 81 -12.24 3.68 -13.29
C VAL A 81 -11.74 3.41 -14.71
N PHE A 82 -12.63 3.39 -15.69
CA PHE A 82 -12.23 3.11 -17.07
C PHE A 82 -11.89 4.40 -17.81
N ASN A 83 -10.79 4.36 -18.57
CA ASN A 83 -10.47 5.32 -19.60
C ASN A 83 -10.26 4.54 -20.91
N PHE A 84 -10.08 5.25 -22.02
CA PHE A 84 -9.94 4.60 -23.33
C PHE A 84 -8.79 3.57 -23.36
N ARG A 85 -7.64 3.87 -22.74
CA ARG A 85 -6.53 2.92 -22.57
C ARG A 85 -6.96 1.65 -21.83
N ARG A 86 -7.67 1.77 -20.70
CA ARG A 86 -8.15 0.62 -19.91
C ARG A 86 -9.19 -0.20 -20.65
N LEU A 87 -10.06 0.43 -21.44
CA LEU A 87 -11.01 -0.28 -22.30
C LEU A 87 -10.29 -1.04 -23.43
N LEU A 88 -9.26 -0.44 -24.01
CA LEU A 88 -8.43 -1.09 -25.03
C LEU A 88 -7.67 -2.29 -24.46
N ASN A 89 -7.10 -2.18 -23.25
CA ASN A 89 -6.49 -3.31 -22.55
C ASN A 89 -7.50 -4.40 -22.18
N LEU A 90 -8.74 -4.03 -21.82
CA LEU A 90 -9.81 -4.99 -21.58
C LEU A 90 -10.19 -5.74 -22.87
N ALA A 91 -10.28 -5.05 -24.00
CA ALA A 91 -10.46 -5.68 -25.30
C ALA A 91 -9.31 -6.62 -25.64
N LEU A 92 -8.06 -6.18 -25.46
CA LEU A 92 -6.85 -6.98 -25.68
C LEU A 92 -6.89 -8.31 -24.91
N VAL A 93 -7.11 -8.24 -23.60
CA VAL A 93 -7.11 -9.44 -22.73
C VAL A 93 -8.31 -10.34 -23.03
N THR A 94 -9.47 -9.76 -23.36
CA THR A 94 -10.65 -10.53 -23.76
C THR A 94 -10.41 -11.28 -25.07
N LEU A 95 -9.80 -10.64 -26.08
CA LEU A 95 -9.39 -11.30 -27.32
C LEU A 95 -8.38 -12.41 -27.06
N LEU A 96 -7.37 -12.20 -26.23
CA LEU A 96 -6.44 -13.28 -25.88
C LEU A 96 -7.16 -14.48 -25.24
N ALA A 97 -8.11 -14.21 -24.35
CA ALA A 97 -8.85 -15.24 -23.62
C ALA A 97 -9.77 -16.11 -24.49
N VAL A 98 -10.22 -15.61 -25.65
CA VAL A 98 -11.20 -16.30 -26.53
C VAL A 98 -10.62 -16.87 -27.81
N LEU A 99 -9.30 -16.76 -28.01
CA LEU A 99 -8.63 -17.22 -29.23
C LEU A 99 -8.94 -18.69 -29.57
N PRO A 100 -8.88 -19.65 -28.64
CA PRO A 100 -9.22 -21.03 -28.96
C PRO A 100 -10.67 -21.20 -29.42
N ALA A 101 -11.64 -20.52 -28.77
CA ALA A 101 -13.04 -20.58 -29.17
C ALA A 101 -13.27 -20.08 -30.60
N GLU A 102 -12.63 -18.96 -30.95
CA GLU A 102 -12.73 -18.39 -32.30
C GLU A 102 -12.12 -19.32 -33.35
N LEU A 103 -10.99 -19.97 -33.06
CA LEU A 103 -10.40 -20.93 -34.00
C LEU A 103 -11.33 -22.13 -34.23
N ILE A 104 -12.01 -22.63 -33.19
CA ILE A 104 -12.95 -23.76 -33.30
C ILE A 104 -14.19 -23.33 -34.10
N LEU A 105 -14.87 -22.25 -33.69
CA LEU A 105 -16.12 -21.81 -34.31
C LEU A 105 -15.90 -21.26 -35.73
N GLY A 106 -14.86 -20.45 -35.90
CA GLY A 106 -14.51 -19.81 -37.16
C GLY A 106 -14.00 -20.79 -38.22
N ARG A 107 -13.11 -21.73 -37.88
CA ARG A 107 -12.60 -22.70 -38.88
C ARG A 107 -13.55 -23.87 -39.15
N VAL A 108 -14.18 -24.45 -38.13
CA VAL A 108 -14.95 -25.69 -38.30
C VAL A 108 -16.32 -25.44 -38.92
N ARG A 109 -16.97 -24.31 -38.61
CA ARG A 109 -18.35 -24.01 -39.08
C ARG A 109 -18.50 -22.69 -39.81
N GLY A 110 -17.42 -21.92 -40.01
CA GLY A 110 -17.50 -20.61 -40.65
C GLY A 110 -18.23 -19.56 -39.82
N LEU A 111 -18.38 -19.77 -38.50
CA LEU A 111 -19.03 -18.83 -37.57
C LEU A 111 -18.02 -17.78 -37.07
N VAL A 112 -17.42 -17.05 -38.02
CA VAL A 112 -16.34 -16.11 -37.74
C VAL A 112 -16.82 -14.94 -36.86
N GLY A 113 -16.04 -14.59 -35.84
CA GLY A 113 -16.30 -13.51 -34.88
C GLY A 113 -17.11 -13.94 -33.66
N VAL A 114 -17.82 -15.07 -33.72
CA VAL A 114 -18.66 -15.56 -32.61
C VAL A 114 -17.84 -15.91 -31.36
N GLY A 115 -16.55 -16.19 -31.49
CA GLY A 115 -15.64 -16.44 -30.37
C GLY A 115 -15.63 -15.30 -29.35
N LEU A 116 -15.85 -14.04 -29.75
CA LEU A 116 -15.96 -12.92 -28.79
C LEU A 116 -17.12 -13.10 -27.79
N SER A 117 -18.23 -13.70 -28.22
CA SER A 117 -19.41 -13.98 -27.36
C SER A 117 -19.11 -15.00 -26.26
N VAL A 118 -18.23 -15.95 -26.55
CA VAL A 118 -17.71 -16.92 -25.57
C VAL A 118 -16.91 -16.22 -24.46
N GLY A 119 -16.38 -15.02 -24.69
CA GLY A 119 -15.65 -14.23 -23.69
C GLY A 119 -16.51 -13.57 -22.60
N SER A 120 -17.83 -13.63 -22.71
CA SER A 120 -18.74 -12.94 -21.77
C SER A 120 -18.62 -13.40 -20.31
N GLY A 121 -18.34 -14.69 -20.04
CA GLY A 121 -18.07 -15.21 -18.70
C GLY A 121 -16.79 -14.67 -18.09
N PHE A 122 -15.72 -14.57 -18.89
CA PHE A 122 -14.47 -13.92 -18.49
C PHE A 122 -14.68 -12.42 -18.21
N LEU A 123 -15.45 -11.74 -19.07
CA LEU A 123 -15.80 -10.34 -18.86
C LEU A 123 -16.65 -10.15 -17.59
N THR A 124 -17.57 -11.06 -17.28
CA THR A 124 -18.38 -11.02 -16.04
C THR A 124 -17.46 -11.06 -14.80
N TYR A 125 -16.43 -11.90 -14.83
CA TYR A 125 -15.40 -12.00 -13.79
C TYR A 125 -14.68 -10.68 -13.54
N ILE A 126 -14.34 -9.94 -14.59
CA ILE A 126 -13.70 -8.63 -14.46
C ILE A 126 -14.71 -7.58 -13.97
N LEU A 127 -15.90 -7.55 -14.58
CA LEU A 127 -16.89 -6.51 -14.29
C LEU A 127 -17.47 -6.59 -12.88
N VAL A 128 -17.41 -7.74 -12.20
CA VAL A 128 -17.89 -7.87 -10.82
C VAL A 128 -17.10 -7.00 -9.82
N ALA A 129 -15.86 -6.65 -10.15
CA ALA A 129 -15.04 -5.72 -9.36
C ALA A 129 -15.55 -4.27 -9.43
N PHE A 130 -16.46 -3.96 -10.37
CA PHE A 130 -16.98 -2.60 -10.61
C PHE A 130 -18.50 -2.52 -10.48
N TYR A 131 -19.21 -3.58 -10.87
CA TYR A 131 -20.67 -3.66 -10.88
C TYR A 131 -21.20 -4.77 -9.99
N ARG A 132 -22.47 -4.63 -9.58
CA ARG A 132 -23.27 -5.71 -8.99
C ARG A 132 -23.37 -6.87 -9.99
N VAL A 133 -23.42 -8.11 -9.49
CA VAL A 133 -23.39 -9.33 -10.33
C VAL A 133 -24.42 -9.30 -11.47
N PRO A 134 -25.70 -8.93 -11.25
CA PRO A 134 -26.68 -8.91 -12.36
C PRO A 134 -26.32 -7.91 -13.46
N LEU A 135 -25.81 -6.74 -13.08
CA LEU A 135 -25.41 -5.71 -14.04
C LEU A 135 -24.11 -6.11 -14.77
N ALA A 136 -23.17 -6.76 -14.09
CA ALA A 136 -21.97 -7.32 -14.70
C ALA A 136 -22.36 -8.35 -15.78
N VAL A 137 -23.20 -9.32 -15.44
CA VAL A 137 -23.71 -10.35 -16.38
C VAL A 137 -24.44 -9.71 -17.57
N ALA A 138 -25.40 -8.82 -17.31
CA ALA A 138 -26.17 -8.16 -18.37
C ALA A 138 -25.27 -7.34 -19.31
N THR A 139 -24.31 -6.60 -18.75
CA THR A 139 -23.34 -5.82 -19.54
C THR A 139 -22.46 -6.74 -20.37
N SER A 140 -21.97 -7.85 -19.81
CA SER A 140 -21.11 -8.80 -20.52
C SER A 140 -21.82 -9.51 -21.68
N ILE A 141 -23.08 -9.92 -21.47
CA ILE A 141 -23.89 -10.52 -22.54
C ILE A 141 -24.15 -9.48 -23.63
N ALA A 142 -24.67 -8.30 -23.25
CA ALA A 142 -25.03 -7.26 -24.20
C ALA A 142 -23.83 -6.78 -25.03
N SER A 143 -22.69 -6.47 -24.40
CA SER A 143 -21.52 -5.93 -25.10
C SER A 143 -20.94 -6.92 -26.12
N THR A 144 -20.79 -8.19 -25.72
CA THR A 144 -20.22 -9.22 -26.58
C THR A 144 -21.16 -9.61 -27.71
N THR A 145 -22.45 -9.82 -27.42
CA THR A 145 -23.45 -10.18 -28.45
C THR A 145 -23.66 -9.03 -29.45
N LEU A 146 -23.77 -7.78 -28.99
CA LEU A 146 -23.96 -6.63 -29.89
C LEU A 146 -22.74 -6.39 -30.77
N ALA A 147 -21.52 -6.53 -30.22
CA ALA A 147 -20.29 -6.39 -31.00
C ALA A 147 -20.23 -7.39 -32.16
N VAL A 148 -20.50 -8.67 -31.88
CA VAL A 148 -20.53 -9.74 -32.90
C VAL A 148 -21.64 -9.52 -33.91
N ALA A 149 -22.87 -9.23 -33.45
CA ALA A 149 -24.02 -9.05 -34.32
C ALA A 149 -23.82 -7.87 -35.30
N LEU A 150 -23.41 -6.72 -34.79
CA LEU A 150 -23.20 -5.51 -35.61
C LEU A 150 -21.94 -5.62 -36.46
N GLY A 151 -20.85 -6.22 -35.96
CA GLY A 151 -19.63 -6.45 -36.73
C GLY A 151 -19.88 -7.33 -37.96
N ASN A 152 -20.61 -8.44 -37.77
CA ASN A 152 -21.02 -9.32 -38.87
C ASN A 152 -22.00 -8.64 -39.83
N ALA A 153 -22.96 -7.86 -39.31
CA ALA A 153 -23.92 -7.13 -40.14
C ALA A 153 -23.24 -6.10 -41.04
N LEU A 154 -22.32 -5.30 -40.50
CA LEU A 154 -21.58 -4.27 -41.24
C LEU A 154 -20.57 -4.86 -42.22
N THR A 155 -20.03 -6.05 -41.92
CA THR A 155 -19.05 -6.72 -42.81
C THR A 155 -19.74 -7.43 -43.97
N SER A 156 -20.86 -8.11 -43.71
CA SER A 156 -21.61 -8.87 -44.72
C SER A 156 -22.73 -8.09 -45.40
N LEU A 157 -23.02 -6.86 -44.93
CA LEU A 157 -24.17 -6.05 -45.33
C LEU A 157 -25.52 -6.76 -45.12
N SER A 158 -25.57 -7.73 -44.21
CA SER A 158 -26.77 -8.54 -43.94
C SER A 158 -26.81 -8.97 -42.48
N LEU A 159 -28.00 -8.95 -41.87
CA LEU A 159 -28.18 -9.41 -40.50
C LEU A 159 -28.54 -10.90 -40.48
N SER A 160 -27.60 -11.74 -40.04
CA SER A 160 -27.85 -13.18 -39.92
C SER A 160 -28.47 -13.53 -38.58
N TYR A 161 -29.74 -13.94 -38.60
CA TYR A 161 -30.45 -14.43 -37.40
C TYR A 161 -29.70 -15.59 -36.72
N LYS A 162 -29.07 -16.46 -37.52
CA LYS A 162 -28.25 -17.57 -37.02
C LYS A 162 -27.07 -17.05 -36.20
N ILE A 163 -26.30 -16.08 -36.70
CA ILE A 163 -25.14 -15.53 -35.99
C ILE A 163 -25.58 -14.86 -34.68
N ILE A 164 -26.65 -14.06 -34.71
CA ILE A 164 -27.17 -13.41 -33.50
C ILE A 164 -27.59 -14.44 -32.44
N THR A 165 -28.35 -15.45 -32.84
CA THR A 165 -28.87 -16.47 -31.92
C THR A 165 -27.72 -17.24 -31.29
N VAL A 166 -26.75 -17.66 -32.08
CA VAL A 166 -25.59 -18.42 -31.58
C VAL A 166 -24.71 -17.55 -30.69
N ALA A 167 -24.45 -16.30 -31.08
CA ALA A 167 -23.71 -15.33 -30.26
C ALA A 167 -24.41 -15.11 -28.90
N PHE A 168 -25.72 -14.88 -28.90
CA PHE A 168 -26.49 -14.70 -27.67
C PHE A 168 -26.45 -15.93 -26.77
N LEU A 169 -26.68 -17.13 -27.31
CA LEU A 169 -26.63 -18.38 -26.54
C LEU A 169 -25.23 -18.66 -25.98
N ALA A 170 -24.18 -18.43 -26.77
CA ALA A 170 -22.80 -18.53 -26.32
C ALA A 170 -22.51 -17.55 -25.17
N SER A 171 -22.99 -16.30 -25.29
CA SER A 171 -22.83 -15.29 -24.25
C SER A 171 -23.57 -15.65 -22.96
N VAL A 172 -24.82 -16.12 -23.06
CA VAL A 172 -25.62 -16.56 -21.90
C VAL A 172 -24.95 -17.76 -21.22
N ALA A 173 -24.54 -18.77 -21.98
CA ALA A 173 -23.90 -19.97 -21.43
C ALA A 173 -22.58 -19.61 -20.73
N SER A 174 -21.72 -18.82 -21.38
CA SER A 174 -20.43 -18.42 -20.79
C SER A 174 -20.60 -17.53 -19.56
N SER A 175 -21.51 -16.54 -19.61
CA SER A 175 -21.82 -15.69 -18.46
C SER A 175 -22.42 -16.45 -17.29
N THR A 176 -23.20 -17.51 -17.56
CA THR A 176 -23.72 -18.41 -16.52
C THR A 176 -22.60 -19.14 -15.82
N VAL A 177 -21.64 -19.71 -16.57
CA VAL A 177 -20.45 -20.36 -15.99
C VAL A 177 -19.65 -19.37 -15.13
N GLY A 178 -19.40 -18.15 -15.66
CA GLY A 178 -18.73 -17.10 -14.90
C GLY A 178 -19.47 -16.72 -13.61
N ALA A 179 -20.78 -16.54 -13.67
CA ALA A 179 -21.61 -16.19 -12.51
C ALA A 179 -21.63 -17.31 -11.45
N VAL A 180 -21.71 -18.57 -11.87
CA VAL A 180 -21.63 -19.74 -10.97
C VAL A 180 -20.28 -19.79 -10.28
N SER A 181 -19.19 -19.61 -11.02
CA SER A 181 -17.84 -19.58 -10.46
C SER A 181 -17.66 -18.45 -9.44
N ILE A 182 -18.15 -17.24 -9.74
CA ILE A 182 -18.19 -16.12 -8.80
C ILE A 182 -19.02 -16.45 -7.56
N TYR A 183 -20.18 -17.09 -7.72
CA TYR A 183 -21.03 -17.53 -6.62
C TYR A 183 -20.32 -18.54 -5.71
N ILE A 184 -19.55 -19.48 -6.28
CA ILE A 184 -18.76 -20.44 -5.50
C ILE A 184 -17.70 -19.72 -4.66
N VAL A 185 -16.97 -18.76 -5.25
CA VAL A 185 -15.98 -17.94 -4.52
C VAL A 185 -16.67 -17.15 -3.39
N GLU A 186 -17.79 -16.49 -3.70
CA GLU A 186 -18.55 -15.70 -2.74
C GLU A 186 -19.05 -16.56 -1.56
N LYS A 187 -19.61 -17.73 -1.85
CA LYS A 187 -20.06 -18.70 -0.83
C LYS A 187 -18.91 -19.23 0.01
N ALA A 188 -17.75 -19.51 -0.60
CA ALA A 188 -16.55 -19.94 0.11
C ALA A 188 -16.03 -18.84 1.05
N GLY A 189 -16.09 -17.57 0.63
CA GLY A 189 -15.73 -16.43 1.46
C GLY A 189 -16.70 -16.24 2.64
N TRP A 190 -18.01 -16.27 2.40
CA TRP A 190 -19.01 -16.11 3.47
C TRP A 190 -18.88 -17.17 4.57
N LYS A 191 -18.60 -18.43 4.19
CA LYS A 191 -18.29 -19.50 5.16
C LYS A 191 -17.10 -19.17 6.07
N ARG A 192 -16.22 -18.27 5.66
CA ARG A 192 -15.04 -17.82 6.39
C ARG A 192 -15.19 -16.42 6.98
N GLY A 193 -16.39 -15.82 6.86
CA GLY A 193 -16.76 -14.53 7.45
C GLY A 193 -16.55 -13.31 6.56
N ILE A 194 -16.10 -13.46 5.31
CA ILE A 194 -15.78 -12.32 4.43
C ILE A 194 -16.44 -12.47 3.07
N SER A 195 -17.09 -11.42 2.58
CA SER A 195 -17.58 -11.36 1.20
C SER A 195 -16.43 -10.95 0.25
N PRO A 196 -15.90 -11.85 -0.60
CA PRO A 196 -14.79 -11.54 -1.51
C PRO A 196 -15.19 -10.51 -2.57
N ILE A 197 -16.45 -10.51 -3.02
CA ILE A 197 -16.94 -9.52 -3.98
C ILE A 197 -16.96 -8.11 -3.37
N ARG A 198 -17.45 -7.96 -2.13
CA ARG A 198 -17.36 -6.68 -1.38
C ARG A 198 -15.89 -6.25 -1.25
N ALA A 199 -14.99 -7.18 -0.91
CA ALA A 199 -13.58 -6.89 -0.73
C ALA A 199 -12.89 -6.39 -2.01
N ILE A 200 -13.03 -7.10 -3.13
CA ILE A 200 -12.39 -6.71 -4.39
C ILE A 200 -12.93 -5.37 -4.92
N ARG A 201 -14.24 -5.10 -4.76
CA ARG A 201 -14.85 -3.82 -5.12
C ARG A 201 -14.30 -2.67 -4.27
N ALA A 202 -14.27 -2.84 -2.96
CA ALA A 202 -13.76 -1.84 -2.02
C ALA A 202 -12.30 -1.50 -2.31
N PHE A 203 -11.46 -2.53 -2.44
CA PHE A 203 -10.06 -2.37 -2.79
C PHE A 203 -9.86 -1.69 -4.15
N THR A 204 -10.62 -2.09 -5.16
CA THR A 204 -10.48 -1.54 -6.52
C THR A 204 -10.89 -0.07 -6.57
N LYS A 205 -11.92 0.34 -5.82
CA LYS A 205 -12.29 1.74 -5.63
C LYS A 205 -11.19 2.54 -4.94
N ALA A 206 -10.67 2.04 -3.81
CA ALA A 206 -9.59 2.71 -3.09
C ALA A 206 -8.32 2.84 -3.93
N TRP A 207 -7.94 1.79 -4.64
CA TRP A 207 -6.73 1.78 -5.44
C TRP A 207 -6.85 2.64 -6.71
N ILE A 208 -7.94 2.49 -7.47
CA ILE A 208 -8.07 3.13 -8.78
C ILE A 208 -8.62 4.55 -8.66
N LEU A 209 -9.59 4.78 -7.77
CA LEU A 209 -10.28 6.07 -7.63
C LEU A 209 -9.76 6.90 -6.45
N GLY A 210 -8.97 6.32 -5.56
CA GLY A 210 -8.63 6.97 -4.28
C GLY A 210 -9.83 7.06 -3.32
N ASP A 211 -10.93 6.36 -3.63
CA ASP A 211 -12.14 6.33 -2.81
C ASP A 211 -11.93 5.38 -1.62
N ARG A 212 -11.61 5.98 -0.47
CA ARG A 212 -11.24 5.27 0.75
C ARG A 212 -12.43 4.62 1.46
N GLU A 213 -13.62 5.20 1.36
CA GLU A 213 -14.75 4.89 2.25
C GLU A 213 -15.12 3.40 2.21
N ALA A 214 -15.25 2.84 1.01
CA ALA A 214 -15.63 1.43 0.86
C ALA A 214 -14.61 0.46 1.47
N LEU A 215 -13.32 0.81 1.44
CA LEU A 215 -12.25 -0.01 2.01
C LEU A 215 -12.13 0.19 3.52
N GLU A 216 -12.26 1.43 4.00
CA GLU A 216 -12.30 1.74 5.43
C GLU A 216 -13.51 1.06 6.10
N ASP A 217 -14.69 1.08 5.47
CA ASP A 217 -15.88 0.36 5.94
C ASP A 217 -15.69 -1.16 5.99
N LEU A 218 -14.92 -1.70 5.05
CA LEU A 218 -14.58 -3.12 5.05
C LEU A 218 -13.65 -3.43 6.22
N ILE A 219 -12.56 -2.68 6.36
CA ILE A 219 -11.56 -2.84 7.44
C ILE A 219 -12.24 -2.71 8.80
N ARG A 220 -13.01 -1.64 9.00
CA ARG A 220 -13.78 -1.38 10.23
C ARG A 220 -14.73 -2.52 10.58
N SER A 221 -15.39 -3.15 9.59
CA SER A 221 -16.31 -4.27 9.86
C SER A 221 -15.63 -5.53 10.41
N TYR A 222 -14.30 -5.61 10.36
CA TYR A 222 -13.50 -6.66 11.01
C TYR A 222 -12.58 -6.12 12.11
N GLY A 223 -12.64 -4.81 12.37
CA GLY A 223 -11.78 -4.12 13.32
C GLY A 223 -12.19 -4.37 14.77
N VAL A 224 -11.41 -3.77 15.67
CA VAL A 224 -11.66 -3.74 17.12
C VAL A 224 -11.62 -2.30 17.59
N SER A 225 -12.34 -1.98 18.66
CA SER A 225 -12.19 -0.70 19.34
C SER A 225 -11.23 -0.85 20.51
N ASP A 226 -10.24 0.02 20.60
CA ASP A 226 -9.25 0.00 21.68
C ASP A 226 -8.81 1.42 22.06
N ARG A 227 -8.02 1.51 23.12
CA ARG A 227 -7.35 2.73 23.57
C ARG A 227 -6.05 2.93 22.80
N VAL A 228 -5.77 4.18 22.45
CA VAL A 228 -4.48 4.61 21.90
C VAL A 228 -3.99 5.84 22.64
N SER A 229 -2.68 5.97 22.80
CA SER A 229 -2.03 7.15 23.35
C SER A 229 -1.17 7.83 22.30
N VAL A 230 -1.11 9.15 22.33
CA VAL A 230 -0.10 9.92 21.61
C VAL A 230 0.73 10.67 22.64
N LYS A 231 2.01 10.30 22.74
CA LYS A 231 2.99 10.96 23.59
C LYS A 231 3.80 11.93 22.75
N ALA A 232 4.24 13.05 23.31
CA ALA A 232 5.16 13.91 22.61
C ALA A 232 6.10 14.66 23.55
N ILE A 233 7.27 15.01 23.02
CA ILE A 233 8.22 15.94 23.63
C ILE A 233 8.15 17.22 22.78
N VAL A 234 7.81 18.34 23.40
CA VAL A 234 7.89 19.65 22.76
C VAL A 234 9.11 20.36 23.33
N ILE A 235 10.06 20.68 22.45
CA ILE A 235 11.32 21.31 22.82
C ILE A 235 11.32 22.74 22.31
N PHE A 236 11.29 23.69 23.24
CA PHE A 236 11.34 25.11 22.95
C PHE A 236 12.78 25.57 22.85
N ARG A 237 13.10 26.29 21.78
CA ARG A 237 14.38 26.93 21.54
C ARG A 237 14.27 28.42 21.85
N GLU A 238 15.34 29.05 22.32
CA GLU A 238 15.38 30.50 22.50
C GLU A 238 15.28 31.26 21.16
N SER A 239 15.81 30.66 20.09
CA SER A 239 15.73 31.15 18.71
C SER A 239 15.27 30.04 17.76
N GLY A 240 14.41 30.40 16.80
CA GLY A 240 13.80 29.47 15.86
C GLY A 240 12.49 28.85 16.38
N ASN A 241 11.91 27.94 15.60
CA ASN A 241 10.64 27.29 15.94
C ASN A 241 10.83 26.21 17.02
N PRO A 242 9.85 25.95 17.89
CA PRO A 242 9.85 24.75 18.71
C PRO A 242 9.88 23.48 17.87
N ILE A 243 10.45 22.39 18.41
CA ILE A 243 10.47 21.07 17.77
C ILE A 243 9.61 20.10 18.58
N ALA A 244 8.66 19.43 17.92
CA ALA A 244 7.82 18.39 18.49
C ALA A 244 8.25 17.00 18.00
N LEU A 245 8.60 16.12 18.94
CA LEU A 245 8.87 14.71 18.70
C LEU A 245 7.64 13.91 19.16
N VAL A 246 6.93 13.24 18.25
CA VAL A 246 5.61 12.63 18.51
C VAL A 246 5.66 11.11 18.39
N TYR A 247 5.14 10.41 19.39
CA TYR A 247 5.19 8.96 19.58
C TYR A 247 3.76 8.41 19.77
N PRO A 248 3.02 8.12 18.69
CA PRO A 248 1.71 7.48 18.75
C PRO A 248 1.83 5.99 19.05
N SER A 249 0.91 5.40 19.83
CA SER A 249 0.86 3.96 20.13
C SER A 249 0.13 3.13 19.07
N PHE A 250 0.14 3.60 17.83
CA PHE A 250 -0.55 3.01 16.70
C PHE A 250 0.30 3.11 15.43
N HIS A 251 0.05 2.20 14.50
CA HIS A 251 0.83 2.05 13.26
C HIS A 251 0.32 2.98 12.15
N PHE A 252 1.16 3.36 11.18
CA PHE A 252 0.76 4.20 10.03
C PHE A 252 0.47 3.31 8.82
N GLY A 253 -0.78 3.04 8.52
CA GLY A 253 -1.12 2.13 7.43
C GLY A 253 -2.62 2.07 7.19
N PRO A 254 -3.08 1.28 6.21
CA PRO A 254 -2.31 0.31 5.42
C PRO A 254 -1.62 0.85 4.16
N PHE A 255 -2.11 1.91 3.51
CA PHE A 255 -1.44 2.59 2.39
C PHE A 255 -2.13 3.90 2.00
N ARG A 256 -1.41 4.77 1.29
CA ARG A 256 -1.92 6.05 0.75
C ARG A 256 -2.61 6.89 1.82
N SER A 257 -3.93 7.07 1.71
CA SER A 257 -4.74 7.90 2.59
C SER A 257 -5.79 7.11 3.37
N ILE A 258 -5.66 5.78 3.39
CA ILE A 258 -6.55 4.90 4.16
C ILE A 258 -6.11 4.94 5.62
N GLY A 259 -7.06 5.12 6.54
CA GLY A 259 -6.78 4.95 7.96
C GLY A 259 -5.74 5.95 8.50
N SER A 260 -4.74 5.43 9.22
CA SER A 260 -3.62 6.19 9.79
C SER A 260 -2.43 6.39 8.85
N ALA A 261 -2.49 5.95 7.58
CA ALA A 261 -1.35 5.99 6.65
C ALA A 261 -0.74 7.40 6.44
N ARG A 262 -1.52 8.47 6.62
CA ARG A 262 -1.04 9.87 6.51
C ARG A 262 -0.82 10.57 7.84
N PHE A 263 -0.85 9.87 8.97
CA PHE A 263 -0.83 10.52 10.28
C PHE A 263 0.38 11.46 10.49
N PRO A 264 1.62 11.12 10.09
CA PRO A 264 2.75 12.07 10.16
C PRO A 264 2.47 13.38 9.41
N TYR A 265 1.96 13.28 8.18
CA TYR A 265 1.59 14.44 7.36
C TYR A 265 0.43 15.24 7.95
N LEU A 266 -0.55 14.58 8.57
CA LEU A 266 -1.66 15.28 9.22
C LEU A 266 -1.18 16.17 10.36
N LEU A 267 -0.16 15.75 11.11
CA LEU A 267 0.45 16.58 12.15
C LEU A 267 1.29 17.70 11.55
N GLU A 268 2.11 17.40 10.53
CA GLU A 268 2.92 18.41 9.83
C GLU A 268 2.07 19.53 9.22
N GLU A 269 1.01 19.18 8.50
CA GLU A 269 0.08 20.14 7.88
C GLU A 269 -0.60 21.06 8.92
N ARG A 270 -0.61 20.68 10.20
CA ARG A 270 -1.27 21.43 11.29
C ARG A 270 -0.32 22.22 12.16
N LEU A 271 0.92 21.76 12.30
CA LEU A 271 1.93 22.34 13.18
C LEU A 271 2.93 23.20 12.42
N SER A 272 3.29 22.83 11.20
CA SER A 272 4.23 23.58 10.36
C SER A 272 3.57 24.84 9.76
N PRO A 273 4.29 25.97 9.64
CA PRO A 273 5.69 26.18 10.00
C PRO A 273 5.91 26.65 11.45
N ALA A 274 4.86 26.74 12.27
CA ALA A 274 4.98 27.28 13.63
C ALA A 274 5.77 26.36 14.58
N ILE A 275 5.65 25.04 14.38
CA ILE A 275 6.34 24.00 15.15
C ILE A 275 6.86 22.97 14.15
N ASP A 276 8.16 22.70 14.20
CA ASP A 276 8.79 21.65 13.41
C ASP A 276 8.43 20.31 14.05
N VAL A 277 7.91 19.34 13.28
CA VAL A 277 7.42 18.08 13.84
C VAL A 277 8.03 16.86 13.17
N LEU A 278 8.39 15.88 14.00
CA LEU A 278 8.82 14.53 13.61
C LEU A 278 7.90 13.52 14.31
N THR A 279 7.23 12.67 13.53
CA THR A 279 6.30 11.66 14.06
C THR A 279 6.88 10.28 13.86
N PHE A 280 7.15 9.56 14.93
CA PHE A 280 7.90 8.31 14.90
C PHE A 280 6.98 7.10 14.80
N HIS A 281 7.45 6.07 14.10
CA HIS A 281 6.88 4.74 14.19
C HIS A 281 7.20 4.14 15.58
N THR A 282 6.26 3.41 16.17
CA THR A 282 6.41 2.79 17.50
C THR A 282 6.01 1.32 17.40
N PRO A 283 6.40 0.46 18.37
CA PRO A 283 6.06 -0.96 18.33
C PRO A 283 4.56 -1.20 18.10
N GLY A 284 4.26 -2.24 17.33
CA GLY A 284 2.94 -2.56 16.79
C GLY A 284 3.01 -2.68 15.27
N SER A 285 2.24 -3.60 14.70
CA SER A 285 2.17 -3.85 13.26
C SER A 285 0.79 -3.46 12.74
N HIS A 286 0.36 -4.01 11.60
CA HIS A 286 -0.86 -3.58 10.92
C HIS A 286 -2.16 -3.78 11.72
N GLU A 287 -2.17 -4.63 12.76
CA GLU A 287 -3.28 -4.75 13.71
C GLU A 287 -3.55 -3.44 14.48
N ARG A 288 -2.53 -2.59 14.64
CA ARG A 288 -2.61 -1.29 15.31
C ARG A 288 -2.90 -0.12 14.36
N ASN A 289 -3.23 -0.36 13.09
CA ASN A 289 -3.64 0.74 12.19
C ASN A 289 -5.02 1.28 12.60
N ILE A 290 -5.17 2.60 12.63
CA ILE A 290 -6.49 3.23 12.73
C ILE A 290 -7.26 2.93 11.45
N ALA A 291 -8.49 2.44 11.60
CA ALA A 291 -9.29 1.92 10.49
C ALA A 291 -9.75 3.02 9.52
N THR A 292 -9.97 4.25 10.01
CA THR A 292 -10.54 5.34 9.22
C THR A 292 -9.69 6.60 9.22
N TYR A 293 -9.63 7.28 8.08
CA TYR A 293 -8.95 8.58 7.98
C TYR A 293 -9.60 9.64 8.87
N ALA A 294 -10.92 9.59 9.03
CA ALA A 294 -11.67 10.55 9.85
C ALA A 294 -11.21 10.53 11.32
N GLN A 295 -11.03 9.35 11.92
CA GLN A 295 -10.50 9.24 13.28
C GLN A 295 -9.03 9.69 13.36
N SER A 296 -8.19 9.30 12.39
CA SER A 296 -6.81 9.78 12.33
C SER A 296 -6.73 11.32 12.27
N LEU A 297 -7.65 11.95 11.55
CA LEU A 297 -7.77 13.40 11.44
C LEU A 297 -8.20 14.06 12.74
N GLU A 298 -9.15 13.46 13.46
CA GLU A 298 -9.61 13.92 14.76
C GLU A 298 -8.50 13.87 15.81
N ILE A 299 -7.79 12.73 15.88
CA ILE A 299 -6.63 12.56 16.76
C ILE A 299 -5.54 13.58 16.42
N ALA A 300 -5.21 13.76 15.13
CA ALA A 300 -4.19 14.73 14.71
C ALA A 300 -4.59 16.17 15.09
N ARG A 301 -5.87 16.53 15.00
CA ARG A 301 -6.37 17.85 15.45
C ARG A 301 -6.22 18.03 16.96
N ALA A 302 -6.61 17.03 17.75
CA ALA A 302 -6.52 17.09 19.20
C ALA A 302 -5.07 17.18 19.69
N VAL A 303 -4.17 16.38 19.08
CA VAL A 303 -2.73 16.42 19.36
C VAL A 303 -2.15 17.78 18.97
N ALA A 304 -2.43 18.28 17.77
CA ALA A 304 -1.92 19.57 17.32
C ALA A 304 -2.41 20.73 18.20
N ALA A 305 -3.69 20.74 18.57
CA ALA A 305 -4.23 21.74 19.50
C ALA A 305 -3.54 21.70 20.86
N THR A 306 -3.26 20.49 21.37
CA THR A 306 -2.55 20.31 22.65
C THR A 306 -1.11 20.82 22.55
N VAL A 307 -0.36 20.38 21.54
CA VAL A 307 1.03 20.82 21.28
C VAL A 307 1.12 22.34 21.18
N SER A 308 0.24 22.96 20.39
CA SER A 308 0.22 24.42 20.18
C SER A 308 -0.24 25.22 21.41
N SER A 309 -0.88 24.59 22.40
CA SER A 309 -1.31 25.26 23.62
C SER A 309 -0.19 25.49 24.63
N TYR A 310 0.93 24.76 24.51
CA TYR A 310 2.08 24.92 25.39
C TYR A 310 2.90 26.16 25.04
N SER A 311 3.40 26.83 26.08
CA SER A 311 4.23 28.03 25.98
C SER A 311 5.67 27.74 26.43
N PRO A 312 6.68 28.44 25.89
CA PRO A 312 8.06 28.38 26.38
C PRO A 312 8.18 28.58 27.90
N LEU A 313 7.27 29.36 28.52
CA LEU A 313 7.25 29.63 29.96
C LEU A 313 7.06 28.39 30.84
N VAL A 314 6.51 27.31 30.26
CA VAL A 314 6.25 26.04 30.95
C VAL A 314 7.44 25.09 30.85
N ALA A 315 8.31 25.27 29.84
CA ALA A 315 9.47 24.41 29.63
C ALA A 315 10.64 24.87 30.52
N ARG A 316 11.01 24.03 31.49
CA ARG A 316 12.04 24.35 32.49
C ARG A 316 13.16 23.33 32.58
N ILE A 317 13.05 22.24 31.85
CA ILE A 317 13.90 21.06 32.02
C ILE A 317 14.79 20.85 30.79
N GLY A 318 16.08 20.66 31.03
CA GLY A 318 17.09 20.28 30.04
C GLY A 318 17.13 18.78 29.77
N LEU A 319 17.54 18.38 28.56
CA LEU A 319 17.80 16.98 28.21
C LEU A 319 19.17 16.55 28.71
N CYS A 320 19.27 15.28 29.11
CA CYS A 320 20.54 14.65 29.41
C CYS A 320 21.17 14.11 28.12
N ARG A 321 22.49 13.86 28.13
CA ARG A 321 23.18 13.29 26.98
C ARG A 321 22.51 11.99 26.49
N PRO A 322 22.33 11.81 25.18
CA PRO A 322 21.90 10.54 24.64
C PRO A 322 22.87 9.43 25.05
N GLN A 323 22.31 8.26 25.35
CA GLN A 323 23.07 7.07 25.71
C GLN A 323 22.74 5.94 24.75
N VAL A 324 23.72 5.10 24.43
CA VAL A 324 23.51 3.94 23.57
C VAL A 324 23.81 2.69 24.35
N ILE A 325 22.82 1.79 24.43
CA ILE A 325 22.96 0.47 25.03
C ILE A 325 22.96 -0.52 23.87
N ARG A 326 23.97 -1.38 23.80
CA ARG A 326 24.09 -2.42 22.78
C ARG A 326 24.10 -3.78 23.46
N GLU A 327 23.29 -4.69 22.94
CA GLU A 327 23.20 -6.08 23.40
C GLU A 327 22.88 -6.97 22.21
N ASP A 328 23.69 -8.02 22.04
CA ASP A 328 23.63 -8.89 20.87
C ASP A 328 23.65 -8.11 19.54
N GLU A 329 22.60 -8.27 18.73
CA GLU A 329 22.43 -7.59 17.43
C GLU A 329 21.62 -6.28 17.54
N TRP A 330 21.27 -5.86 18.75
CA TRP A 330 20.36 -4.74 18.99
C TRP A 330 21.05 -3.54 19.61
N GLU A 331 20.56 -2.38 19.19
CA GLU A 331 20.94 -1.07 19.73
C GLU A 331 19.69 -0.37 20.26
N LEU A 332 19.81 0.17 21.47
CA LEU A 332 18.82 1.02 22.11
C LEU A 332 19.45 2.40 22.31
N TYR A 333 19.10 3.34 21.43
CA TYR A 333 19.51 4.74 21.53
C TYR A 333 18.52 5.49 22.42
N VAL A 334 18.98 6.08 23.52
CA VAL A 334 18.12 6.63 24.56
C VAL A 334 18.23 8.15 24.61
N ILE A 335 17.13 8.83 24.27
CA ILE A 335 16.93 10.24 24.59
C ILE A 335 16.25 10.29 25.96
N ARG A 336 16.89 10.96 26.93
CA ARG A 336 16.43 10.98 28.32
C ARG A 336 16.54 12.35 28.94
N GLY A 337 15.72 12.59 29.93
CA GLY A 337 15.77 13.77 30.78
C GLY A 337 15.28 13.44 32.18
N PRO A 338 15.21 14.43 33.08
CA PRO A 338 14.72 14.23 34.44
C PRO A 338 13.30 13.65 34.56
N THR A 339 12.45 13.83 33.53
CA THR A 339 11.04 13.40 33.54
C THR A 339 10.65 12.58 32.31
N LEU A 340 11.59 12.26 31.41
CA LEU A 340 11.32 11.52 30.19
C LEU A 340 12.36 10.45 29.91
N LEU A 341 11.92 9.38 29.27
CA LEU A 341 12.77 8.34 28.73
C LEU A 341 12.20 7.86 27.40
N VAL A 342 12.96 8.03 26.32
CA VAL A 342 12.59 7.53 24.99
C VAL A 342 13.70 6.68 24.43
N GLY A 343 13.40 5.42 24.15
CA GLY A 343 14.34 4.46 23.57
C GLY A 343 14.04 4.18 22.10
N TYR A 344 15.04 4.28 21.24
CA TYR A 344 14.96 3.99 19.81
C TYR A 344 15.64 2.65 19.55
N LEU A 345 14.85 1.64 19.19
CA LEU A 345 15.33 0.29 18.91
C LEU A 345 15.72 0.16 17.45
N THR A 346 16.86 -0.47 17.20
CA THR A 346 17.33 -0.87 15.87
C THR A 346 18.07 -2.19 15.95
N ASN A 347 17.78 -3.13 15.05
CA ASN A 347 18.68 -4.27 14.82
C ASN A 347 19.82 -3.82 13.91
N ILE A 348 21.03 -3.75 14.46
CA ILE A 348 22.21 -3.19 13.79
C ILE A 348 22.97 -4.22 12.94
N ALA A 349 22.65 -5.50 13.07
CA ALA A 349 23.32 -6.57 12.32
C ALA A 349 22.61 -6.88 10.99
N ARG A 350 21.28 -6.97 11.02
CA ARG A 350 20.46 -7.43 9.87
C ARG A 350 19.22 -6.59 9.60
N GLY A 351 19.02 -5.49 10.34
CA GLY A 351 17.80 -4.69 10.25
C GLY A 351 16.59 -5.38 10.87
N ASN A 352 15.45 -4.69 10.87
CA ASN A 352 14.18 -5.22 11.34
C ASN A 352 13.02 -4.67 10.51
N ASP A 353 11.90 -5.38 10.57
CA ASP A 353 10.57 -4.85 10.23
C ASP A 353 9.83 -4.47 11.54
N ASP A 354 8.50 -4.44 11.52
CA ASP A 354 7.67 -4.12 12.69
C ASP A 354 8.07 -4.89 13.96
N LEU A 355 8.12 -4.15 15.06
CA LEU A 355 8.28 -4.72 16.40
C LEU A 355 6.92 -5.08 17.04
N PRO A 356 6.85 -6.11 17.92
CA PRO A 356 5.61 -6.47 18.61
C PRO A 356 5.07 -5.36 19.53
N TYR A 357 3.74 -5.15 19.52
CA TYR A 357 3.07 -4.15 20.37
C TYR A 357 3.29 -4.37 21.88
N SER A 358 3.55 -5.60 22.31
CA SER A 358 3.90 -5.95 23.69
C SER A 358 5.09 -5.16 24.24
N LEU A 359 5.98 -4.68 23.37
CA LEU A 359 7.12 -3.84 23.78
C LEU A 359 6.69 -2.42 24.16
N TRP A 360 5.65 -1.88 23.51
CA TRP A 360 5.06 -0.60 23.92
C TRP A 360 4.41 -0.75 25.32
N GLU A 361 3.65 -1.83 25.53
CA GLU A 361 3.03 -2.12 26.84
C GLU A 361 4.06 -2.36 27.94
N LEU A 362 5.21 -2.95 27.61
CA LEU A 362 6.33 -3.09 28.55
C LEU A 362 6.91 -1.72 28.91
N ALA A 363 7.13 -0.87 27.92
CA ALA A 363 7.68 0.47 28.12
C ALA A 363 6.81 1.32 29.05
N GLU A 364 5.48 1.20 28.95
CA GLU A 364 4.53 1.89 29.82
C GLU A 364 4.62 1.49 31.30
N LYS A 365 5.20 0.32 31.59
CA LYS A 365 5.36 -0.19 32.96
C LYS A 365 6.70 0.20 33.60
N ILE A 366 7.64 0.72 32.80
CA ILE A 366 8.96 1.11 33.27
C ILE A 366 8.82 2.23 34.31
N GLN A 367 9.42 1.99 35.47
CA GLN A 367 9.55 2.98 36.52
C GLN A 367 11.03 3.14 36.86
N ILE A 368 11.50 4.38 36.97
CA ILE A 368 12.83 4.62 37.51
C ILE A 368 12.69 4.70 39.03
N ARG A 369 13.47 3.88 39.74
CA ARG A 369 13.39 3.65 41.21
C ARG A 369 13.42 4.91 42.08
N SER A 370 13.77 6.07 41.52
CA SER A 370 13.97 7.34 42.25
C SER A 370 13.07 8.50 41.82
N LYS A 371 12.24 8.41 40.77
CA LYS A 371 11.34 9.49 40.31
C LYS A 371 10.15 8.98 39.48
N SER A 372 9.03 9.72 39.52
CA SER A 372 7.94 9.55 38.55
C SER A 372 8.37 10.11 37.19
N LEU A 373 8.44 9.25 36.18
CA LEU A 373 8.56 9.67 34.79
C LEU A 373 7.21 10.16 34.28
N ASN A 374 7.20 11.28 33.57
CA ASN A 374 6.01 11.82 32.92
C ASN A 374 5.81 11.25 31.52
N LEU A 375 6.89 10.75 30.89
CA LEU A 375 6.83 10.15 29.56
C LEU A 375 7.83 9.00 29.45
N VAL A 376 7.31 7.83 29.09
CA VAL A 376 8.11 6.69 28.62
C VAL A 376 7.59 6.25 27.27
N ALA A 377 8.47 6.13 26.29
CA ALA A 377 8.14 5.64 24.96
C ALA A 377 9.28 4.79 24.38
N ILE A 378 8.91 3.85 23.51
CA ILE A 378 9.85 3.11 22.66
C ILE A 378 9.48 3.38 21.21
N VAL A 379 10.51 3.54 20.40
CA VAL A 379 10.43 3.79 18.96
C VAL A 379 11.00 2.58 18.26
N ASP A 380 10.25 2.06 17.29
CA ASP A 380 10.85 1.23 16.25
C ASP A 380 11.47 2.19 15.24
N SER A 381 12.80 2.24 15.21
CA SER A 381 13.52 3.19 14.35
C SER A 381 13.28 2.91 12.87
N HIS A 382 12.88 1.67 12.55
CA HIS A 382 12.58 1.22 11.20
C HIS A 382 13.69 1.59 10.19
N SER A 383 14.93 1.61 10.69
CA SER A 383 16.06 2.31 10.08
C SER A 383 16.86 1.47 9.10
N ALA A 384 16.60 0.16 9.03
CA ALA A 384 17.05 -0.70 7.96
C ALA A 384 16.18 -1.96 7.88
N LYS A 385 15.87 -2.38 6.66
CA LYS A 385 14.93 -3.47 6.41
C LYS A 385 15.57 -4.80 6.75
N GLY A 386 14.96 -5.48 7.71
CA GLY A 386 15.24 -6.88 8.02
C GLY A 386 13.97 -7.73 8.01
N GLU A 387 14.04 -8.88 8.68
CA GLU A 387 12.88 -9.72 8.91
C GLU A 387 11.99 -9.16 10.02
N LYS A 388 10.71 -9.55 10.00
CA LYS A 388 9.78 -9.25 11.10
C LYS A 388 10.25 -9.93 12.38
N VAL A 389 10.24 -9.20 13.48
CA VAL A 389 10.70 -9.71 14.77
C VAL A 389 9.57 -10.49 15.44
N GLU A 390 9.72 -11.80 15.50
CA GLU A 390 8.69 -12.69 16.08
C GLU A 390 8.86 -12.91 17.59
N SER A 391 10.10 -12.93 18.08
CA SER A 391 10.41 -13.07 19.51
C SER A 391 10.88 -11.74 20.08
N ASP A 392 10.24 -11.29 21.15
CA ASP A 392 10.57 -10.06 21.84
C ASP A 392 11.49 -10.27 23.06
N GLU A 393 11.94 -11.49 23.35
CA GLU A 393 12.66 -11.81 24.61
C GLU A 393 13.97 -11.00 24.78
N ALA A 394 14.83 -10.97 23.76
CA ALA A 394 16.06 -10.16 23.78
C ALA A 394 15.75 -8.65 23.90
N LEU A 395 14.70 -8.20 23.22
CA LEU A 395 14.25 -6.80 23.26
C LEU A 395 13.67 -6.41 24.62
N ARG A 396 12.94 -7.31 25.28
CA ARG A 396 12.43 -7.12 26.64
C ARG A 396 13.57 -6.88 27.63
N SER A 397 14.61 -7.71 27.59
CA SER A 397 15.82 -7.56 28.42
C SER A 397 16.45 -6.18 28.19
N LEU A 398 16.64 -5.82 26.92
CA LEU A 398 17.25 -4.55 26.54
C LEU A 398 16.42 -3.34 27.02
N ILE A 399 15.10 -3.39 26.87
CA ILE A 399 14.17 -2.36 27.36
C ILE A 399 14.17 -2.29 28.90
N GLN A 400 14.25 -3.41 29.61
CA GLN A 400 14.27 -3.43 31.07
C GLN A 400 15.50 -2.72 31.66
N LYS A 401 16.64 -2.73 30.95
CA LYS A 401 17.84 -1.96 31.35
C LYS A 401 17.60 -0.46 31.45
N LEU A 402 16.51 0.06 30.88
CA LEU A 402 16.08 1.45 31.06
C LEU A 402 15.72 1.77 32.52
N GLU A 403 15.30 0.78 33.32
CA GLU A 403 15.05 0.95 34.76
C GLU A 403 16.34 1.19 35.55
N ASP A 404 17.46 0.66 35.05
CA ASP A 404 18.80 0.79 35.66
C ASP A 404 19.50 2.08 35.24
N LEU A 405 18.95 2.82 34.27
CA LEU A 405 19.40 4.17 33.92
C LEU A 405 19.05 5.13 35.07
N GLY A 406 19.87 5.10 36.12
CA GLY A 406 19.75 5.96 37.31
C GLY A 406 19.67 7.44 36.93
N SER A 407 19.26 8.31 37.86
CA SER A 407 18.98 9.74 37.57
C SER A 407 20.12 10.42 36.80
N CYS A 408 19.80 11.08 35.69
CA CYS A 408 20.77 11.88 34.96
C CYS A 408 20.80 13.32 35.50
N THR A 409 22.00 13.90 35.52
CA THR A 409 22.20 15.31 35.83
C THR A 409 21.73 16.13 34.63
N GLU A 410 20.84 17.10 34.87
CA GLU A 410 20.42 18.03 33.82
C GLU A 410 21.62 18.83 33.32
N GLU A 411 21.85 18.82 32.01
CA GLU A 411 22.87 19.62 31.35
C GLU A 411 22.19 20.71 30.51
N GLU A 412 22.88 21.84 30.34
CA GLU A 412 22.50 22.80 29.31
C GLU A 412 22.76 22.17 27.94
N PHE A 413 21.77 22.26 27.06
CA PHE A 413 21.86 21.71 25.72
C PHE A 413 21.28 22.69 24.70
N TYR A 414 21.78 22.57 23.48
CA TYR A 414 21.43 23.38 22.33
C TYR A 414 20.80 22.47 21.29
N LEU A 415 19.67 22.89 20.75
CA LEU A 415 18.91 22.13 19.77
C LEU A 415 18.92 22.84 18.42
N GLY A 416 19.27 22.10 17.38
CA GLY A 416 19.27 22.57 15.99
C GLY A 416 18.24 21.84 15.14
N TYR A 417 17.78 22.47 14.06
CA TYR A 417 16.86 21.90 13.07
C TYR A 417 17.25 22.27 11.65
N GLY A 418 17.26 21.30 10.74
CA GLY A 418 17.42 21.51 9.30
C GLY A 418 16.44 20.66 8.51
N GLU A 419 15.96 21.21 7.39
CA GLU A 419 15.00 20.55 6.51
C GLU A 419 15.30 20.88 5.05
N VAL A 420 15.69 19.85 4.29
CA VAL A 420 15.89 19.97 2.84
C VAL A 420 14.69 19.34 2.14
N SER A 421 14.10 20.08 1.19
CA SER A 421 13.01 19.62 0.30
C SER A 421 13.50 19.44 -1.13
N GLY A 422 12.72 18.79 -2.00
CA GLY A 422 13.08 18.58 -3.41
C GLY A 422 14.09 17.44 -3.64
N VAL A 423 14.24 16.53 -2.69
CA VAL A 423 15.19 15.41 -2.79
C VAL A 423 14.74 14.43 -3.88
N ALA A 424 15.53 14.34 -4.94
CA ALA A 424 15.23 13.54 -6.13
C ALA A 424 15.59 12.04 -5.95
N CYS A 425 14.93 11.37 -5.01
CA CYS A 425 15.07 9.93 -4.79
C CYS A 425 13.71 9.22 -4.94
N ARG A 426 13.61 8.30 -5.91
CA ARG A 426 12.36 7.62 -6.31
C ARG A 426 11.65 6.89 -5.16
N GLU A 427 12.41 6.40 -4.20
CA GLU A 427 11.94 5.51 -3.12
C GLU A 427 11.51 6.26 -1.87
N LEU A 428 11.76 7.57 -1.81
CA LEU A 428 11.17 8.41 -0.78
C LEU A 428 9.65 8.57 -1.00
N CYS A 429 8.91 8.61 0.10
CA CYS A 429 7.47 8.91 0.10
C CYS A 429 7.22 10.43 0.13
N SER A 430 8.09 11.20 0.78
CA SER A 430 8.18 12.66 0.66
C SER A 430 9.61 13.03 0.28
N ASP A 431 9.75 14.02 -0.58
CA ASP A 431 11.02 14.58 -1.07
C ASP A 431 11.76 15.42 -0.01
N LYS A 432 11.54 15.13 1.28
CA LYS A 432 12.08 15.86 2.42
C LYS A 432 13.06 15.01 3.21
N VAL A 433 14.04 15.66 3.82
CA VAL A 433 14.94 15.10 4.84
C VAL A 433 15.03 16.08 6.00
N LYS A 434 14.85 15.60 7.22
CA LYS A 434 14.93 16.40 8.44
C LYS A 434 16.09 15.95 9.31
N VAL A 435 16.80 16.90 9.90
CA VAL A 435 17.88 16.62 10.87
C VAL A 435 17.68 17.46 12.12
N VAL A 436 17.76 16.82 13.28
CA VAL A 436 17.75 17.47 14.60
C VAL A 436 19.10 17.23 15.25
N THR A 437 19.78 18.28 15.69
CA THR A 437 21.05 18.17 16.43
C THR A 437 20.86 18.47 17.92
N PHE A 438 21.63 17.78 18.75
CA PHE A 438 21.74 18.02 20.19
C PHE A 438 23.20 18.31 20.51
N ARG A 439 23.52 19.54 20.91
CA ARG A 439 24.88 19.92 21.34
C ARG A 439 24.92 20.23 22.83
N TYR A 440 25.95 19.74 23.51
CA TYR A 440 26.21 19.99 24.93
C TYR A 440 27.33 21.01 25.12
N SER A 441 27.49 21.51 26.35
CA SER A 441 28.43 22.60 26.66
C SER A 441 29.90 22.28 26.38
N ASP A 442 30.29 21.01 26.34
CA ASP A 442 31.65 20.59 25.96
C ASP A 442 31.88 20.50 24.44
N GLY A 443 30.86 20.84 23.64
CA GLY A 443 30.89 20.76 22.19
C GLY A 443 30.50 19.41 21.60
N THR A 444 30.25 18.38 22.44
CA THR A 444 29.76 17.08 21.97
C THR A 444 28.42 17.25 21.28
N ARG A 445 28.30 16.69 20.07
CA ARG A 445 27.11 16.82 19.23
C ARG A 445 26.57 15.46 18.84
N TYR A 446 25.26 15.29 18.96
CA TYR A 446 24.49 14.15 18.48
C TYR A 446 23.54 14.62 17.37
N ALA A 447 23.09 13.71 16.51
CA ALA A 447 22.09 14.04 15.49
C ALA A 447 21.10 12.89 15.28
N LEU A 448 19.84 13.27 15.06
CA LEU A 448 18.76 12.40 14.60
C LEU A 448 18.41 12.81 13.17
N VAL A 449 18.56 11.89 12.24
CA VAL A 449 18.16 12.05 10.84
C VAL A 449 16.85 11.31 10.60
N TYR A 450 15.88 12.01 10.02
CA TYR A 450 14.55 11.49 9.74
C TYR A 450 14.31 11.51 8.23
N VAL A 451 14.09 10.33 7.66
CA VAL A 451 13.95 10.13 6.21
C VAL A 451 12.57 9.58 5.89
N TYR A 452 11.81 10.27 5.03
CA TYR A 452 10.46 9.85 4.63
C TYR A 452 10.48 8.68 3.67
N GLY A 453 10.50 7.47 4.23
CA GLY A 453 10.20 6.25 3.50
C GLY A 453 9.63 5.22 4.45
N ASN A 454 9.32 4.05 3.89
CA ASN A 454 8.93 2.93 4.71
C ASN A 454 10.13 2.45 5.55
N ASN A 455 11.16 1.95 4.88
CA ASN A 455 12.39 1.47 5.49
C ASN A 455 13.56 1.77 4.53
N MET A 456 14.81 1.51 4.91
CA MET A 456 15.97 1.68 4.03
C MET A 456 16.84 0.43 3.97
N SER A 457 17.78 0.36 3.03
CA SER A 457 18.76 -0.72 2.99
C SER A 457 19.81 -0.54 4.11
N MET A 458 20.38 -1.65 4.59
CA MET A 458 21.49 -1.61 5.56
C MET A 458 22.69 -0.80 5.05
N GLU A 459 22.99 -0.88 3.75
CA GLU A 459 24.06 -0.13 3.10
C GLU A 459 23.80 1.39 3.17
N THR A 460 22.59 1.82 2.78
CA THR A 460 22.16 3.22 2.83
C THR A 460 22.23 3.77 4.25
N ARG A 461 21.70 3.03 5.24
CA ARG A 461 21.77 3.39 6.67
C ARG A 461 23.21 3.59 7.11
N ASN A 462 24.08 2.59 6.86
CA ASN A 462 25.46 2.62 7.30
C ASN A 462 26.27 3.75 6.64
N LYS A 463 25.99 4.06 5.37
CA LYS A 463 26.60 5.18 4.66
C LYS A 463 26.20 6.52 5.26
N ILE A 464 24.91 6.73 5.59
CA ILE A 464 24.46 7.93 6.32
C ILE A 464 25.18 8.05 7.67
N LEU A 465 25.23 6.97 8.45
CA LEU A 465 25.90 6.98 9.76
C LEU A 465 27.39 7.30 9.65
N SER A 466 28.09 6.77 8.63
CA SER A 466 29.50 7.10 8.38
C SER A 466 29.69 8.59 8.09
N LEU A 467 28.89 9.13 7.16
CA LEU A 467 28.95 10.54 6.77
C LEU A 467 28.73 11.47 7.96
N LEU A 468 27.80 11.14 8.86
CA LEU A 468 27.54 11.92 10.07
C LEU A 468 28.72 11.86 11.05
N ARG A 469 29.31 10.67 11.28
CA ARG A 469 30.49 10.51 12.15
C ARG A 469 31.70 11.28 11.62
N GLU A 470 31.92 11.27 10.31
CA GLU A 470 32.97 12.06 9.64
C GLU A 470 32.80 13.57 9.83
N ARG A 471 31.57 14.04 10.11
CA ARG A 471 31.26 15.43 10.46
C ARG A 471 31.25 15.71 11.98
N GLY A 472 31.81 14.81 12.77
CA GLY A 472 31.96 14.97 14.22
C GLY A 472 30.68 14.71 15.02
N ILE A 473 29.69 14.02 14.44
CA ILE A 473 28.51 13.59 15.18
C ILE A 473 28.82 12.33 15.99
N THR A 474 28.62 12.45 17.30
CA THR A 474 28.69 11.34 18.27
C THR A 474 27.40 10.54 18.17
N GLU A 475 27.53 9.22 17.99
CA GLU A 475 26.40 8.28 17.94
C GLU A 475 25.20 8.80 17.13
N PRO A 476 25.32 8.99 15.81
CA PRO A 476 24.19 9.43 15.00
C PRO A 476 23.07 8.40 14.99
N LEU A 477 21.83 8.87 14.98
CA LEU A 477 20.62 8.06 14.83
C LEU A 477 19.97 8.39 13.48
N VAL A 478 19.56 7.36 12.75
CA VAL A 478 18.78 7.50 11.52
C VAL A 478 17.48 6.73 11.72
N VAL A 479 16.36 7.33 11.34
CA VAL A 479 15.04 6.71 11.43
C VAL A 479 14.25 6.91 10.14
N THR A 480 13.30 6.02 9.90
CA THR A 480 12.16 6.28 9.01
C THR A 480 10.87 6.18 9.83
N PRO A 481 9.78 6.83 9.40
CA PRO A 481 8.51 6.75 10.11
C PRO A 481 7.66 5.56 9.69
N ASP A 482 8.19 4.57 8.96
CA ASP A 482 7.37 3.55 8.30
C ASP A 482 6.28 4.20 7.42
N ASP A 483 6.70 5.03 6.47
CA ASP A 483 5.78 5.79 5.62
C ASP A 483 5.07 4.88 4.60
N HIS A 484 3.80 4.55 4.86
CA HIS A 484 2.94 3.82 3.91
C HIS A 484 2.17 4.72 2.94
N SER A 485 2.33 6.05 2.99
CA SER A 485 1.60 6.97 2.11
C SER A 485 1.94 6.78 0.62
N CYS A 486 3.15 6.27 0.33
CA CYS A 486 3.57 5.93 -1.03
C CYS A 486 3.45 4.43 -1.39
N ALA A 487 2.99 3.59 -0.45
CA ALA A 487 2.72 2.17 -0.67
C ALA A 487 1.53 1.94 -1.61
N ALA A 488 1.52 0.80 -2.32
CA ALA A 488 0.51 0.46 -3.34
C ALA A 488 0.25 1.59 -4.36
N SER A 489 1.25 2.45 -4.61
CA SER A 489 1.26 3.40 -5.73
C SER A 489 1.49 2.64 -7.04
N PHE A 490 1.22 3.21 -8.22
CA PHE A 490 1.45 2.55 -9.52
C PHE A 490 2.94 2.22 -9.84
N LYS A 491 3.83 2.25 -8.84
CA LYS A 491 5.23 1.84 -8.93
C LYS A 491 5.31 0.31 -9.14
N GLU A 492 6.43 -0.17 -9.67
CA GLU A 492 6.63 -1.56 -10.13
C GLU A 492 6.56 -2.62 -9.01
N LYS A 493 6.67 -2.21 -7.74
CA LYS A 493 6.56 -3.09 -6.56
C LYS A 493 5.51 -2.55 -5.59
N PRO A 494 4.80 -3.43 -4.86
CA PRO A 494 3.86 -3.01 -3.81
C PRO A 494 4.57 -2.26 -2.66
N TYR A 495 5.87 -2.52 -2.51
CA TYR A 495 6.72 -2.11 -1.40
C TYR A 495 8.10 -1.69 -1.91
N HIS A 496 8.61 -0.57 -1.43
CA HIS A 496 9.94 -0.04 -1.75
C HIS A 496 10.64 0.35 -0.46
N ILE A 497 11.90 -0.06 -0.34
CA ILE A 497 12.83 0.48 0.67
C ILE A 497 13.70 1.53 0.01
N ILE A 498 14.20 2.47 0.78
CA ILE A 498 15.18 3.46 0.33
C ILE A 498 16.52 2.76 0.10
N SER A 499 16.97 2.75 -1.14
CA SER A 499 18.27 2.23 -1.56
C SER A 499 19.29 3.37 -1.74
N ASP A 500 20.50 3.02 -2.21
CA ASP A 500 21.58 3.99 -2.42
C ASP A 500 21.14 5.10 -3.38
N CYS A 501 21.11 6.34 -2.86
CA CYS A 501 20.71 7.52 -3.61
C CYS A 501 21.63 8.69 -3.27
N GLN A 502 22.41 9.17 -4.23
CA GLN A 502 23.39 10.24 -4.00
C GLN A 502 22.74 11.54 -3.50
N HIS A 503 21.59 11.92 -4.08
CA HIS A 503 20.84 13.10 -3.66
C HIS A 503 20.33 13.02 -2.22
N LEU A 504 20.10 11.82 -1.69
CA LEU A 504 19.74 11.64 -0.29
C LEU A 504 20.91 12.01 0.63
N TYR A 505 22.12 11.55 0.32
CA TYR A 505 23.31 11.86 1.13
C TYR A 505 23.64 13.35 1.12
N GLU A 506 23.53 13.99 -0.04
CA GLU A 506 23.68 15.44 -0.18
C GLU A 506 22.65 16.19 0.68
N ALA A 507 21.38 15.79 0.61
CA ALA A 507 20.31 16.39 1.41
C ALA A 507 20.50 16.17 2.92
N VAL A 508 20.99 15.00 3.35
CA VAL A 508 21.30 14.74 4.77
C VAL A 508 22.41 15.65 5.27
N LEU A 509 23.49 15.82 4.49
CA LEU A 509 24.61 16.67 4.87
C LEU A 509 24.24 18.15 4.88
N GLU A 510 23.38 18.57 3.96
CA GLU A 510 22.88 19.95 3.92
C GLU A 510 21.89 20.23 5.07
N ALA A 511 20.95 19.33 5.33
CA ALA A 511 20.06 19.45 6.50
C ALA A 511 20.86 19.40 7.82
N LEU A 512 21.94 18.64 7.89
CA LEU A 512 22.85 18.67 9.04
C LEU A 512 23.51 20.05 9.20
N ARG A 513 23.95 20.66 8.10
CA ARG A 513 24.57 22.00 8.12
C ARG A 513 23.57 23.04 8.66
N GLU A 514 22.34 23.05 8.13
CA GLU A 514 21.26 23.92 8.61
C GLU A 514 20.91 23.68 10.08
N ALA A 515 20.90 22.41 10.52
CA ALA A 515 20.65 22.07 11.92
C ALA A 515 21.75 22.62 12.83
N VAL A 516 23.03 22.42 12.47
CA VAL A 516 24.15 22.94 13.25
C VAL A 516 24.15 24.47 13.33
N GLU A 517 23.82 25.16 12.23
CA GLU A 517 23.76 26.63 12.18
C GLU A 517 22.60 27.22 12.98
N SER A 518 21.53 26.45 13.21
CA SER A 518 20.35 26.86 13.96
C SER A 518 20.34 26.42 15.44
N GLU A 519 21.46 25.91 15.95
CA GLU A 519 21.58 25.48 17.35
C GLU A 519 21.33 26.63 18.34
N SER A 520 20.32 26.47 19.20
CA SER A 520 19.92 27.46 20.20
C SER A 520 19.66 26.77 21.55
N PRO A 521 19.92 27.43 22.70
CA PRO A 521 19.58 26.88 24.01
C PRO A 521 18.12 26.44 24.05
N ALA A 522 17.88 25.29 24.68
CA ALA A 522 16.58 24.65 24.61
C ALA A 522 16.11 24.06 25.93
N LYS A 523 14.80 23.96 26.09
CA LYS A 523 14.11 23.33 27.22
C LYS A 523 12.92 22.52 26.71
N TYR A 524 12.59 21.41 27.37
CA TYR A 524 11.49 20.55 26.93
C TYR A 524 10.31 20.56 27.90
N VAL A 525 9.16 20.16 27.37
CA VAL A 525 7.97 19.71 28.10
C VAL A 525 7.48 18.40 27.48
N THR A 526 6.88 17.53 28.29
CA THR A 526 6.26 16.28 27.83
C THR A 526 4.76 16.40 27.84
N LEU A 527 4.10 15.69 26.92
CA LEU A 527 2.65 15.57 26.86
C LEU A 527 2.26 14.12 26.56
N GLU A 528 1.07 13.76 27.02
CA GLU A 528 0.40 12.51 26.69
C GLU A 528 -1.09 12.78 26.52
N HIS A 529 -1.65 12.29 25.42
CA HIS A 529 -3.09 12.31 25.17
C HIS A 529 -3.58 10.88 24.97
N ILE A 530 -4.60 10.48 25.72
CA ILE A 530 -5.19 9.14 25.64
C ILE A 530 -6.56 9.24 24.96
N PHE A 531 -6.73 8.52 23.86
CA PHE A 531 -7.98 8.42 23.10
C PHE A 531 -8.62 7.06 23.38
N SER A 532 -9.90 7.07 23.76
CA SER A 532 -10.67 5.85 24.00
C SER A 532 -11.54 5.51 22.79
N ASN A 533 -11.88 4.23 22.61
CA ASN A 533 -12.78 3.76 21.55
C ASN A 533 -12.31 4.08 20.13
N VAL A 534 -10.99 4.04 19.88
CA VAL A 534 -10.42 4.22 18.55
C VAL A 534 -10.58 2.91 17.77
N GLU A 535 -11.10 2.99 16.55
CA GLU A 535 -11.30 1.81 15.70
C GLU A 535 -9.97 1.43 15.07
N LEU A 536 -9.44 0.30 15.51
CA LEU A 536 -8.23 -0.31 14.99
C LEU A 536 -8.57 -1.48 14.07
N THR A 537 -7.63 -1.79 13.18
CA THR A 537 -7.78 -2.89 12.21
C THR A 537 -7.84 -4.26 12.92
N GLY A 538 -7.10 -4.43 14.03
CA GLY A 538 -7.08 -5.65 14.84
C GLY A 538 -6.43 -6.85 14.14
N ASP A 539 -6.28 -7.95 14.88
CA ASP A 539 -5.60 -9.17 14.40
C ASP A 539 -6.32 -9.86 13.24
N ASN A 540 -7.59 -9.52 13.00
CA ASN A 540 -8.38 -10.02 11.87
C ASN A 540 -7.77 -9.63 10.53
N ILE A 541 -6.89 -8.63 10.46
CA ILE A 541 -6.16 -8.26 9.24
C ILE A 541 -5.27 -9.40 8.72
N TRP A 542 -4.69 -10.16 9.65
CA TRP A 542 -3.84 -11.29 9.30
C TRP A 542 -4.70 -12.39 8.69
N ARG A 543 -5.85 -12.68 9.30
CA ARG A 543 -6.86 -13.61 8.75
C ARG A 543 -7.36 -13.16 7.37
N LEU A 544 -7.64 -11.87 7.19
CA LEU A 544 -8.01 -11.31 5.88
C LEU A 544 -6.94 -11.62 4.82
N THR A 545 -5.66 -11.46 5.17
CA THR A 545 -4.54 -11.75 4.27
C THR A 545 -4.45 -13.22 3.88
N GLN A 546 -4.64 -14.15 4.82
CA GLN A 546 -4.65 -15.60 4.51
C GLN A 546 -5.86 -15.96 3.61
N LEU A 547 -6.98 -15.28 3.84
CA LEU A 547 -8.18 -15.47 3.03
C LEU A 547 -7.99 -14.96 1.61
N VAL A 548 -7.24 -13.88 1.41
CA VAL A 548 -6.86 -13.43 0.07
C VAL A 548 -6.07 -14.50 -0.67
N ASP A 549 -5.11 -15.19 -0.06
CA ASP A 549 -4.36 -16.23 -0.78
C ASP A 549 -5.21 -17.45 -1.11
N SER A 550 -5.96 -17.97 -0.13
CA SER A 550 -6.78 -19.16 -0.34
C SER A 550 -7.98 -18.91 -1.27
N LEU A 551 -8.69 -17.78 -1.13
CA LEU A 551 -9.81 -17.43 -2.01
C LEU A 551 -9.32 -16.92 -3.37
N GLY A 552 -8.16 -16.25 -3.41
CA GLY A 552 -7.51 -15.86 -4.66
C GLY A 552 -7.07 -17.09 -5.47
N GLY A 553 -6.53 -18.12 -4.81
CA GLY A 553 -6.21 -19.41 -5.42
C GLY A 553 -7.44 -20.11 -5.98
N LEU A 554 -8.52 -20.19 -5.19
CA LEU A 554 -9.81 -20.73 -5.64
C LEU A 554 -10.38 -19.93 -6.84
N SER A 555 -10.32 -18.60 -6.78
CA SER A 555 -10.77 -17.72 -7.85
C SER A 555 -9.98 -17.95 -9.14
N ALA A 556 -8.66 -18.10 -9.05
CA ALA A 556 -7.80 -18.41 -10.20
C ALA A 556 -8.13 -19.77 -10.81
N GLN A 557 -8.30 -20.82 -10.00
CA GLN A 557 -8.68 -22.15 -10.47
C GLN A 557 -10.04 -22.13 -11.19
N LEU A 558 -11.03 -21.45 -10.61
CA LEU A 558 -12.36 -21.34 -11.20
C LEU A 558 -12.38 -20.44 -12.44
N LEU A 559 -11.52 -19.42 -12.52
CA LEU A 559 -11.32 -18.63 -13.72
C LEU A 559 -10.73 -19.49 -14.85
N THR A 560 -9.73 -20.31 -14.56
CA THR A 560 -9.18 -21.26 -15.53
C THR A 560 -10.24 -22.26 -16.00
N ALA A 561 -11.01 -22.84 -15.07
CA ALA A 561 -12.12 -23.73 -15.41
C ALA A 561 -13.17 -23.03 -16.29
N THR A 562 -13.51 -21.78 -15.96
CA THR A 562 -14.43 -20.94 -16.74
C THR A 562 -13.89 -20.74 -18.16
N LEU A 563 -12.60 -20.42 -18.30
CA LEU A 563 -11.96 -20.26 -19.61
C LEU A 563 -11.94 -21.56 -20.42
N VAL A 564 -11.70 -22.71 -19.80
CA VAL A 564 -11.71 -24.02 -20.47
C VAL A 564 -13.12 -24.38 -20.94
N VAL A 565 -14.12 -24.25 -20.06
CA VAL A 565 -15.53 -24.52 -20.42
C VAL A 565 -15.99 -23.58 -21.52
N ALA A 566 -15.66 -22.29 -21.39
CA ALA A 566 -15.95 -21.30 -22.41
C ALA A 566 -15.29 -21.66 -23.74
N ASN A 567 -13.99 -21.94 -23.76
CA ASN A 567 -13.26 -22.11 -25.02
C ASN A 567 -13.37 -23.49 -25.68
N VAL A 568 -13.76 -24.53 -24.94
CA VAL A 568 -13.79 -25.90 -25.46
C VAL A 568 -15.22 -26.44 -25.44
N VAL A 569 -15.85 -26.48 -24.27
CA VAL A 569 -17.14 -27.16 -24.08
C VAL A 569 -18.27 -26.42 -24.79
N ILE A 570 -18.34 -25.09 -24.65
CA ILE A 570 -19.39 -24.29 -25.30
C ILE A 570 -19.28 -24.39 -26.83
N PRO A 571 -18.12 -24.09 -27.47
CA PRO A 571 -17.93 -24.32 -28.89
C PRO A 571 -18.27 -25.74 -29.33
N ALA A 572 -17.75 -26.77 -28.68
CA ALA A 572 -18.03 -28.16 -29.03
C ALA A 572 -19.53 -28.50 -28.95
N THR A 573 -20.24 -28.00 -27.95
CA THR A 573 -21.69 -28.20 -27.81
C THR A 573 -22.45 -27.48 -28.93
N LEU A 574 -22.07 -26.23 -29.23
CA LEU A 574 -22.65 -25.48 -30.35
C LEU A 574 -22.38 -26.18 -31.69
N LEU A 575 -21.21 -26.82 -31.86
CA LEU A 575 -20.89 -27.64 -33.03
C LEU A 575 -21.75 -28.91 -33.16
N LEU A 576 -22.43 -29.37 -32.11
CA LEU A 576 -23.29 -30.56 -32.17
C LEU A 576 -24.76 -30.20 -32.42
N VAL A 577 -25.18 -29.00 -32.02
CA VAL A 577 -26.59 -28.58 -32.02
C VAL A 577 -26.96 -27.73 -33.25
N ILE A 578 -25.98 -27.09 -33.87
CA ILE A 578 -26.11 -26.25 -35.09
C ILE A 578 -25.64 -27.05 -36.30
#